data_AF-A0A6A3N0S8-F1
#
_entry.id   AF-A0A6A3N0S8-F1
#
_cell.length_a   1.000
_cell.length_b   1.000
_cell.length_c   1.000
_cell.angle_alpha   90.00
_cell.angle_beta   90.00
_cell.angle_gamma   90.00
#
_symmetry.space_group_name_H-M   'P 1'
#
loop_
_entity.id
_entity.type
_entity.pdbx_description
1 polymer ?
#
loop_
_entity_poly.entity_id
_entity_poly.type
_entity_poly.pdbx_seq_one_letter_code
_entity_poly.pdbx_strand_id
1 'polypeptide(L)'
;MMITPRWMEEAHQARTRRHHLLVTLLGAAVGQAPDKRAHCVLRYRLDWDVHKQTLLLEGQFKRCYRMDVESFERLLRMIRPALLRDEVQSTRRTGTDPITPENMLQMTISWLAGSNYHTIRGLAGLSVSGTYDVMHDVMDAIIACLEPRICSPTESKERIMETADAFTNIG
;
A
#
# COMPACT_ATOMS: atom_id res chain seq x y z
N MET A 1 -16.70 -27.21 41.47
CA MET A 1 -17.21 -27.75 40.20
C MET A 1 -18.54 -27.04 39.94
N MET A 2 -18.57 -25.99 39.11
CA MET A 2 -19.80 -25.22 38.85
C MET A 2 -20.56 -25.85 37.69
N ILE A 3 -21.79 -26.31 37.97
CA ILE A 3 -22.70 -26.88 36.97
C ILE A 3 -23.45 -25.70 36.33
N THR A 4 -23.22 -25.45 35.04
CA THR A 4 -23.98 -24.47 34.27
C THR A 4 -25.44 -24.93 34.14
N PRO A 5 -26.43 -24.08 34.47
CA PRO A 5 -27.83 -24.44 34.34
C PRO A 5 -28.22 -24.70 32.88
N ARG A 6 -28.98 -25.77 32.62
CA ARG A 6 -29.40 -26.20 31.27
C ARG A 6 -30.09 -25.10 30.44
N TRP A 7 -30.84 -24.21 31.10
CA TRP A 7 -31.50 -23.07 30.45
C TRP A 7 -30.50 -22.02 29.91
N MET A 8 -29.29 -21.95 30.49
CA MET A 8 -28.21 -21.07 30.05
C MET A 8 -27.52 -21.62 28.80
N GLU A 9 -27.35 -22.95 28.70
CA GLU A 9 -26.86 -23.63 27.50
C GLU A 9 -27.86 -23.57 26.34
N GLU A 10 -29.15 -23.74 26.62
CA GLU A 10 -30.22 -23.59 25.62
C GLU A 10 -30.29 -22.14 25.09
N ALA A 11 -30.15 -21.14 25.96
CA ALA A 11 -30.10 -19.73 25.57
C ALA A 11 -28.84 -19.39 24.74
N HIS A 12 -27.69 -19.97 25.11
CA HIS A 12 -26.46 -19.77 24.36
C HIS A 12 -26.52 -20.43 22.99
N GLN A 13 -27.04 -21.65 22.89
CA GLN A 13 -27.24 -22.34 21.60
C GLN A 13 -28.26 -21.65 20.71
N ALA A 14 -29.35 -21.11 21.27
CA ALA A 14 -30.34 -20.33 20.53
C ALA A 14 -29.75 -19.02 19.98
N ARG A 15 -28.89 -18.34 20.76
CA ARG A 15 -28.16 -17.14 20.32
C ARG A 15 -27.17 -17.46 19.21
N THR A 16 -26.43 -18.57 19.31
CA THR A 16 -25.48 -19.02 18.28
C THR A 16 -26.20 -19.40 16.99
N ARG A 17 -27.34 -20.10 17.05
CA ARG A 17 -28.15 -20.42 15.86
C ARG A 17 -28.74 -19.17 15.19
N ARG A 18 -29.24 -18.21 15.96
CA ARG A 18 -29.73 -16.93 15.41
C ARG A 18 -28.61 -16.11 14.79
N HIS A 19 -27.42 -16.09 15.40
CA HIS A 19 -26.26 -15.41 14.84
C HIS A 19 -25.80 -16.08 13.54
N HIS A 20 -25.74 -17.42 13.50
CA HIS A 20 -25.44 -18.14 12.26
C HIS A 20 -26.50 -17.85 11.20
N LEU A 21 -27.80 -17.99 11.50
CA LEU A 21 -28.87 -17.70 10.53
C LEU A 21 -28.85 -16.26 10.03
N LEU A 22 -28.55 -15.28 10.89
CA LEU A 22 -28.38 -13.87 10.47
C LEU A 22 -27.15 -13.70 9.57
N VAL A 23 -26.02 -14.34 9.88
CA VAL A 23 -24.81 -14.33 9.04
C VAL A 23 -25.06 -15.02 7.70
N THR A 24 -25.77 -16.16 7.66
CA THR A 24 -26.11 -16.84 6.40
C THR A 24 -27.12 -16.05 5.57
N LEU A 25 -28.11 -15.41 6.20
CA LEU A 25 -29.09 -14.56 5.51
C LEU A 25 -28.46 -13.26 4.98
N LEU A 26 -27.55 -12.63 5.73
CA LEU A 26 -26.76 -11.50 5.24
C LEU A 26 -25.81 -11.92 4.10
N GLY A 27 -25.16 -13.08 4.21
CA GLY A 27 -24.31 -13.63 3.15
C GLY A 27 -25.08 -13.97 1.86
N ALA A 28 -26.30 -14.50 1.99
CA ALA A 28 -27.18 -14.78 0.85
C ALA A 28 -27.74 -13.51 0.21
N ALA A 29 -28.09 -12.49 1.00
CA ALA A 29 -28.57 -11.21 0.49
C ALA A 29 -27.49 -10.40 -0.25
N VAL A 30 -26.22 -10.52 0.14
CA VAL A 30 -25.09 -9.90 -0.57
C VAL A 30 -24.80 -10.62 -1.90
N GLY A 31 -25.17 -11.89 -2.05
CA GLY A 31 -24.91 -12.69 -3.25
C GLY A 31 -25.83 -12.44 -4.44
N GLN A 32 -26.93 -11.69 -4.27
CA GLN A 32 -28.01 -11.66 -5.28
C GLN A 32 -28.58 -10.27 -5.62
N ALA A 33 -27.96 -9.19 -5.14
CA ALA A 33 -28.22 -7.88 -5.71
C ALA A 33 -27.41 -7.74 -7.02
N PRO A 34 -28.04 -7.58 -8.19
CA PRO A 34 -27.31 -7.16 -9.37
C PRO A 34 -26.68 -5.81 -9.07
N ASP A 35 -25.36 -5.80 -9.07
CA ASP A 35 -24.53 -4.66 -8.73
C ASP A 35 -24.78 -3.55 -9.76
N LYS A 36 -25.69 -2.62 -9.45
CA LYS A 36 -25.70 -1.29 -10.09
C LYS A 36 -24.51 -0.47 -9.54
N ARG A 37 -23.33 -1.07 -9.44
CA ARG A 37 -22.10 -0.32 -9.18
C ARG A 37 -21.91 0.59 -10.37
N ALA A 38 -21.86 1.90 -10.12
CA ALA A 38 -21.46 2.88 -11.11
C ALA A 38 -20.24 2.33 -11.85
N HIS A 39 -20.30 2.30 -13.18
CA HIS A 39 -19.23 1.76 -14.01
C HIS A 39 -17.88 2.27 -13.49
N CYS A 40 -17.01 1.36 -13.05
CA CYS A 40 -15.68 1.73 -12.63
C CYS A 40 -15.01 2.45 -13.80
N VAL A 41 -14.50 3.66 -13.58
CA VAL A 41 -13.79 4.38 -14.63
C VAL A 41 -12.53 3.59 -14.94
N LEU A 42 -12.49 2.99 -16.13
CA LEU A 42 -11.32 2.30 -16.64
C LEU A 42 -10.18 3.32 -16.82
N ARG A 43 -9.01 2.98 -16.31
CA ARG A 43 -7.81 3.80 -16.41
C ARG A 43 -6.65 2.92 -16.83
N TYR A 44 -5.87 3.40 -17.79
CA TYR A 44 -4.64 2.73 -18.21
C TYR A 44 -3.55 2.95 -17.17
N ARG A 45 -2.74 1.91 -16.97
CA ARG A 45 -1.59 1.96 -16.08
C ARG A 45 -0.32 2.03 -16.91
N LEU A 46 0.68 2.70 -16.35
CA LEU A 46 2.05 2.68 -16.83
C LEU A 46 2.54 1.23 -16.99
N ASP A 47 3.07 0.92 -18.17
CA ASP A 47 3.89 -0.26 -18.36
C ASP A 47 5.25 -0.01 -17.70
N TRP A 48 5.49 -0.68 -16.57
CA TRP A 48 6.70 -0.48 -15.79
C TRP A 48 7.96 -0.87 -16.55
N ASP A 49 7.95 -1.98 -17.28
CA ASP A 49 9.15 -2.47 -17.94
C ASP A 49 9.54 -1.56 -19.10
N VAL A 50 8.56 -1.11 -19.89
CA VAL A 50 8.79 -0.10 -20.93
C VAL A 50 9.30 1.20 -20.30
N HIS A 51 8.66 1.70 -19.23
CA HIS A 51 9.06 2.95 -18.60
C HIS A 51 10.47 2.89 -17.99
N LYS A 52 10.78 1.82 -17.27
CA LYS A 52 12.10 1.58 -16.68
C LYS A 52 13.17 1.55 -17.75
N GLN A 53 12.95 0.82 -18.85
CA GLN A 53 13.92 0.74 -19.95
C GLN A 53 14.15 2.09 -20.62
N THR A 54 13.08 2.86 -20.88
CA THR A 54 13.20 4.21 -21.42
C THR A 54 14.06 5.11 -20.53
N LEU A 55 13.79 5.14 -19.22
CA LEU A 55 14.57 5.96 -18.29
C LEU A 55 16.04 5.52 -18.16
N LEU A 56 16.32 4.23 -18.33
CA LEU A 56 17.69 3.72 -18.36
C LEU A 56 18.43 4.16 -19.62
N LEU A 57 17.79 4.06 -20.79
CA LEU A 57 18.35 4.50 -22.07
C LEU A 57 18.59 6.02 -22.10
N GLU A 58 17.71 6.80 -21.47
CA GLU A 58 17.84 8.26 -21.36
C GLU A 58 18.81 8.71 -20.26
N GLY A 59 19.31 7.78 -19.42
CA GLY A 59 20.14 8.10 -18.26
C GLY A 59 19.41 8.90 -17.17
N GLN A 60 18.07 8.89 -17.16
CA GLN A 60 17.25 9.69 -16.23
C GLN A 60 16.78 8.92 -14.99
N PHE A 61 16.91 7.60 -14.94
CA PHE A 61 16.37 6.77 -13.85
C PHE A 61 16.75 7.30 -12.45
N LYS A 62 18.04 7.55 -12.22
CA LYS A 62 18.54 8.04 -10.92
C LYS A 62 18.02 9.44 -10.58
N ARG A 63 17.77 10.28 -11.58
CA ARG A 63 17.21 11.61 -11.39
C ARG A 63 15.72 11.53 -11.02
N CYS A 64 14.97 10.65 -11.68
CA CYS A 64 13.54 10.43 -11.42
C CYS A 64 13.29 9.83 -10.03
N TYR A 65 14.05 8.78 -9.67
CA TYR A 65 13.78 8.01 -8.44
C TYR A 65 14.74 8.32 -7.28
N ARG A 66 15.73 9.20 -7.47
CA ARG A 66 16.78 9.54 -6.49
C ARG A 66 17.62 8.34 -6.00
N MET A 67 17.55 7.22 -6.72
CA MET A 67 18.32 6.01 -6.47
C MET A 67 18.64 5.33 -7.79
N ASP A 68 19.72 4.54 -7.84
CA ASP A 68 20.02 3.70 -8.99
C ASP A 68 18.99 2.56 -9.13
N VAL A 69 18.97 1.93 -10.31
CA VAL A 69 18.02 0.85 -10.62
C VAL A 69 18.24 -0.39 -9.75
N GLU A 70 19.48 -0.69 -9.35
CA GLU A 70 19.78 -1.86 -8.53
C GLU A 70 19.22 -1.68 -7.11
N SER A 71 19.36 -0.47 -6.55
CA SER A 71 18.77 -0.06 -5.28
C SER A 71 17.24 -0.13 -5.32
N PHE A 72 16.64 0.34 -6.42
CA PHE A 72 15.18 0.26 -6.61
C PHE A 72 14.70 -1.19 -6.65
N GLU A 73 15.31 -2.04 -7.48
CA GLU A 73 14.95 -3.45 -7.61
C GLU A 73 15.20 -4.24 -6.32
N ARG A 74 16.25 -3.88 -5.57
CA ARG A 74 16.51 -4.44 -4.23
C ARG A 74 15.40 -4.08 -3.25
N LEU A 75 14.99 -2.81 -3.22
CA LEU A 75 13.88 -2.36 -2.37
C LEU A 75 12.57 -3.06 -2.76
N LEU A 76 12.27 -3.11 -4.06
CA LEU A 76 11.10 -3.80 -4.58
C LEU A 76 11.07 -5.26 -4.14
N ARG A 77 12.17 -5.99 -4.27
CA ARG A 77 12.26 -7.39 -3.85
C ARG A 77 11.95 -7.56 -2.36
N MET A 78 12.40 -6.63 -1.53
CA MET A 78 12.18 -6.66 -0.09
C MET A 78 10.72 -6.44 0.29
N ILE A 79 10.02 -5.50 -0.37
CA ILE A 79 8.66 -5.10 0.02
C ILE A 79 7.57 -5.82 -0.79
N ARG A 80 7.91 -6.43 -1.94
CA ARG A 80 6.95 -7.09 -2.85
C ARG A 80 5.96 -8.01 -2.11
N PRO A 81 6.37 -8.89 -1.18
CA PRO A 81 5.44 -9.78 -0.48
C PRO A 81 4.31 -9.05 0.26
N ALA A 82 4.58 -7.85 0.79
CA ALA A 82 3.59 -7.04 1.49
C ALA A 82 2.63 -6.28 0.55
N LEU A 83 3.00 -6.13 -0.72
CA LEU A 83 2.25 -5.34 -1.71
C LEU A 83 1.41 -6.20 -2.67
N LEU A 84 1.53 -7.52 -2.62
CA LEU A 84 0.72 -8.41 -3.46
C LEU A 84 -0.76 -8.23 -3.16
N ARG A 85 -1.56 -8.09 -4.21
CA ARG A 85 -3.01 -7.96 -4.12
C ARG A 85 -3.68 -9.22 -4.62
N ASP A 86 -4.80 -9.54 -4.00
CA ASP A 86 -5.67 -10.63 -4.44
C ASP A 86 -6.34 -10.26 -5.76
N GLU A 87 -5.99 -11.00 -6.83
CA GLU A 87 -6.53 -10.82 -8.18
C GLU A 87 -8.05 -10.94 -8.20
N VAL A 88 -8.60 -11.95 -7.51
CA VAL A 88 -10.04 -12.22 -7.47
C VAL A 88 -10.80 -11.06 -6.85
N GLN A 89 -10.27 -10.48 -5.78
CA GLN A 89 -10.85 -9.29 -5.15
C GLN A 89 -10.74 -8.05 -6.04
N SER A 90 -9.61 -7.88 -6.74
CA SER A 90 -9.45 -6.77 -7.69
C SER A 90 -10.49 -6.85 -8.81
N THR A 91 -10.57 -7.99 -9.50
CA THR A 91 -11.51 -8.19 -10.60
C THR A 91 -12.96 -8.00 -10.15
N ARG A 92 -13.34 -8.51 -8.96
CA ARG A 92 -14.70 -8.33 -8.41
C ARG A 92 -15.05 -6.88 -8.09
N ARG A 93 -14.06 -6.04 -7.73
CA ARG A 93 -14.28 -4.66 -7.32
C ARG A 93 -14.21 -3.67 -8.48
N THR A 94 -13.28 -3.86 -9.41
CA THR A 94 -12.96 -2.88 -10.46
C THR A 94 -13.10 -3.43 -11.87
N GLY A 95 -13.22 -4.75 -12.05
CA GLY A 95 -13.17 -5.39 -13.36
C GLY A 95 -11.80 -5.30 -14.03
N THR A 96 -10.76 -4.97 -13.26
CA THR A 96 -9.38 -4.80 -13.76
C THR A 96 -8.40 -5.60 -12.93
N ASP A 97 -7.27 -5.95 -13.54
CA ASP A 97 -6.16 -6.60 -12.87
C ASP A 97 -5.69 -5.76 -11.67
N PRO A 98 -5.11 -6.37 -10.63
CA PRO A 98 -4.55 -5.62 -9.52
C PRO A 98 -3.43 -4.69 -9.97
N ILE A 99 -3.22 -3.59 -9.24
CA ILE A 99 -2.02 -2.79 -9.43
C ILE A 99 -0.79 -3.63 -9.05
N THR A 100 0.25 -3.58 -9.86
CA THR A 100 1.47 -4.35 -9.64
C THR A 100 2.35 -3.69 -8.57
N PRO A 101 3.10 -4.46 -7.76
CA PRO A 101 4.03 -3.91 -6.77
C PRO A 101 5.05 -2.92 -7.35
N GLU A 102 5.48 -3.13 -8.59
CA GLU A 102 6.34 -2.23 -9.37
C GLU A 102 5.68 -0.86 -9.52
N ASN A 103 4.42 -0.84 -9.98
CA ASN A 103 3.66 0.38 -10.17
C ASN A 103 3.35 1.08 -8.85
N MET A 104 3.10 0.30 -7.79
CA MET A 104 2.94 0.84 -6.44
C MET A 104 4.22 1.50 -5.93
N LEU A 105 5.37 0.85 -6.08
CA LEU A 105 6.63 1.41 -5.60
C LEU A 105 7.05 2.63 -6.41
N GLN A 106 7.02 2.55 -7.74
CA GLN A 106 7.47 3.66 -8.60
C GLN A 106 6.65 4.93 -8.37
N MET A 107 5.33 4.80 -8.15
CA MET A 107 4.48 5.97 -7.93
C MET A 107 4.81 6.65 -6.60
N THR A 108 5.05 5.85 -5.55
CA THR A 108 5.37 6.36 -4.21
C THR A 108 6.76 6.99 -4.19
N ILE A 109 7.78 6.34 -4.78
CA ILE A 109 9.13 6.92 -4.87
C ILE A 109 9.12 8.18 -5.73
N SER A 110 8.38 8.21 -6.85
CA SER A 110 8.24 9.42 -7.68
C SER A 110 7.65 10.57 -6.87
N TRP A 111 6.65 10.30 -6.04
CA TRP A 111 6.02 11.29 -5.17
C TRP A 111 6.99 11.81 -4.11
N LEU A 112 7.71 10.92 -3.43
CA LEU A 112 8.76 11.28 -2.46
C LEU A 112 9.91 12.07 -3.11
N ALA A 113 10.21 11.80 -4.38
CA ALA A 113 11.20 12.54 -5.16
C ALA A 113 10.72 13.94 -5.60
N GLY A 114 9.47 14.32 -5.27
CA GLY A 114 8.88 15.62 -5.54
C GLY A 114 8.07 15.71 -6.84
N SER A 115 7.68 14.59 -7.44
CA SER A 115 6.90 14.60 -8.69
C SER A 115 5.45 15.04 -8.47
N ASN A 116 4.82 15.57 -9.52
CA ASN A 116 3.47 16.10 -9.45
C ASN A 116 2.42 14.99 -9.19
N TYR A 117 1.65 15.13 -8.11
CA TYR A 117 0.62 14.18 -7.70
C TYR A 117 -0.39 13.82 -8.82
N HIS A 118 -0.89 14.80 -9.57
CA HIS A 118 -1.87 14.55 -10.63
C HIS A 118 -1.27 13.75 -11.78
N THR A 119 0.01 13.98 -12.09
CA THR A 119 0.74 13.22 -13.12
C THR A 119 0.94 11.78 -12.68
N ILE A 120 1.44 11.57 -11.45
CA ILE A 120 1.66 10.23 -10.88
C ILE A 120 0.36 9.44 -10.85
N ARG A 121 -0.72 10.04 -10.35
CA ARG A 121 -2.04 9.40 -10.32
C ARG A 121 -2.53 9.02 -11.73
N GLY A 122 -2.34 9.91 -12.70
CA GLY A 122 -2.70 9.66 -14.09
C GLY A 122 -1.98 8.44 -14.66
N LEU A 123 -0.67 8.34 -14.42
CA LEU A 123 0.16 7.22 -14.87
C LEU A 123 -0.15 5.91 -14.11
N ALA A 124 -0.45 6.00 -12.81
CA ALA A 124 -0.80 4.82 -12.01
C ALA A 124 -2.19 4.25 -12.34
N GLY A 125 -3.04 5.02 -13.02
CA GLY A 125 -4.38 4.60 -13.39
C GLY A 125 -5.31 4.38 -12.18
N LEU A 126 -5.14 5.17 -11.11
CA LEU A 126 -5.88 4.98 -9.86
C LEU A 126 -6.94 6.08 -9.61
N SER A 127 -7.92 5.75 -8.76
CA SER A 127 -8.76 6.76 -8.12
C SER A 127 -7.92 7.62 -7.15
N VAL A 128 -8.48 8.74 -6.69
CA VAL A 128 -7.84 9.57 -5.67
C VAL A 128 -7.59 8.76 -4.40
N SER A 129 -8.61 8.06 -3.89
CA SER A 129 -8.48 7.20 -2.71
C SER A 129 -7.45 6.09 -2.90
N GLY A 130 -7.52 5.36 -4.02
CA GLY A 130 -6.58 4.27 -4.29
C GLY A 130 -5.14 4.75 -4.44
N THR A 131 -4.92 6.00 -4.85
CA THR A 131 -3.58 6.60 -4.88
C THR A 131 -3.00 6.74 -3.47
N TYR A 132 -3.79 7.26 -2.52
CA TYR A 132 -3.36 7.39 -1.13
C TYR A 132 -3.24 6.03 -0.44
N ASP A 133 -4.17 5.11 -0.67
CA ASP A 133 -4.11 3.74 -0.12
C ASP A 133 -2.79 3.05 -0.54
N VAL A 134 -2.42 3.16 -1.82
CA VAL A 134 -1.16 2.61 -2.33
C VAL A 134 0.05 3.29 -1.72
N MET A 135 0.04 4.63 -1.59
CA MET A 135 1.14 5.35 -0.96
C MET A 135 1.34 4.92 0.50
N HIS A 136 0.26 4.79 1.26
CA HIS A 136 0.31 4.29 2.65
C HIS A 136 0.86 2.88 2.72
N ASP A 137 0.32 1.95 1.92
CA ASP A 137 0.76 0.54 1.94
C ASP A 137 2.25 0.40 1.57
N VAL A 138 2.75 1.20 0.63
CA VAL A 138 4.17 1.21 0.27
C VAL A 138 5.03 1.81 1.39
N MET A 139 4.61 2.93 1.98
CA MET A 139 5.34 3.55 3.09
C MET A 139 5.42 2.61 4.30
N ASP A 140 4.31 1.98 4.68
CA ASP A 140 4.26 1.01 5.78
C ASP A 140 5.17 -0.20 5.51
N ALA A 141 5.16 -0.71 4.26
CA ALA A 141 6.05 -1.81 3.87
C ALA A 141 7.53 -1.41 3.89
N ILE A 142 7.85 -0.18 3.48
CA ILE A 142 9.22 0.36 3.57
C ILE A 142 9.65 0.50 5.03
N ILE A 143 8.80 1.09 5.88
CA ILE A 143 9.08 1.27 7.31
C ILE A 143 9.30 -0.08 7.97
N ALA A 144 8.37 -1.04 7.82
CA ALA A 144 8.51 -2.37 8.43
C ALA A 144 9.78 -3.10 7.98
N CYS A 145 10.26 -2.84 6.76
CA CYS A 145 11.45 -3.47 6.22
C CYS A 145 12.76 -2.77 6.61
N LEU A 146 12.71 -1.45 6.84
CA LEU A 146 13.87 -0.62 7.16
C LEU A 146 14.00 -0.29 8.65
N GLU A 147 12.94 -0.36 9.43
CA GLU A 147 12.96 -0.13 10.89
C GLU A 147 14.05 -0.93 11.62
N PRO A 148 14.32 -2.21 11.27
CA PRO A 148 15.43 -2.96 11.89
C PRO A 148 16.83 -2.48 11.45
N ARG A 149 16.93 -1.63 10.43
CA ARG A 149 18.18 -1.23 9.75
C ARG A 149 18.49 0.26 9.87
N ILE A 150 17.49 1.09 10.18
CA ILE A 150 17.68 2.52 10.39
C ILE A 150 18.12 2.69 11.85
N CYS A 151 19.43 2.74 12.06
CA CYS A 151 19.97 3.36 13.25
C CYS A 151 19.93 4.88 13.03
N SER A 152 19.32 5.64 13.95
CA SER A 152 19.59 7.08 14.00
C SER A 152 21.11 7.28 14.03
N PRO A 153 21.67 8.26 13.30
CA PRO A 153 23.07 8.63 13.48
C PRO A 153 23.27 8.88 14.97
N THR A 154 23.94 7.95 15.65
CA THR A 154 24.20 8.08 17.08
C THR A 154 25.46 8.91 17.20
N GLU A 155 25.40 10.13 16.69
CA GLU A 155 26.42 11.12 16.98
C GLU A 155 26.28 11.51 18.45
N SER A 156 27.40 11.77 19.13
CA SER A 156 27.34 12.23 20.51
C SER A 156 26.54 13.53 20.57
N LYS A 157 25.88 13.76 21.70
CA LYS A 157 25.11 14.99 21.92
C LYS A 157 25.96 16.23 21.67
N GLU A 158 27.26 16.18 21.97
CA GLU A 158 28.21 17.27 21.66
C GLU A 158 28.30 17.56 20.16
N ARG A 159 28.43 16.55 19.30
CA ARG A 159 28.58 16.73 17.84
C ARG A 159 27.30 17.27 17.19
N ILE A 160 26.14 16.87 17.70
CA ILE A 160 24.84 17.40 17.26
C ILE A 160 24.71 18.89 17.65
N MET A 161 25.10 19.26 18.87
CA MET A 161 25.12 20.66 19.33
C MET A 161 26.12 21.50 18.54
N GLU A 162 27.34 21.01 18.33
CA GLU A 162 28.37 21.69 17.53
C GLU A 162 27.89 21.98 16.10
N THR A 163 27.24 21.00 15.47
CA THR A 163 26.67 21.16 14.13
C THR A 163 25.53 22.18 14.12
N ALA A 164 24.64 22.15 15.13
CA ALA A 164 23.55 23.12 15.25
C ALA A 164 24.06 24.55 15.47
N ASP A 165 25.07 24.73 16.32
CA ASP A 165 25.71 26.02 16.58
C ASP A 165 26.43 26.55 15.33
N ALA A 166 27.09 25.67 14.57
CA ALA A 166 27.70 26.05 13.29
C ALA A 166 26.67 26.61 12.29
N PHE A 167 25.44 26.08 12.27
CA PHE A 167 24.36 26.62 11.44
C PHE A 167 23.91 28.02 11.86
N THR A 168 23.94 28.35 13.16
CA THR A 168 23.60 29.70 13.64
C THR A 168 24.66 30.75 13.29
N ASN A 169 25.89 30.33 12.97
CA ASN A 169 27.00 31.19 12.59
C ASN A 169 27.16 31.38 11.07
N ILE A 170 26.18 30.93 10.27
CA ILE A 170 26.15 31.14 8.81
C ILE A 170 25.56 32.54 8.43
N GLY A 171 25.22 33.37 9.42
CA GLY A 171 24.70 34.74 9.24
C GLY A 171 25.77 35.82 9.35
#